data_AF-A0A9E5Z6N2-F1
#
_entry.id   AF-A0A9E5Z6N2-F1
#
_cell.length_a   1.000
_cell.length_b   1.000
_cell.length_c   1.000
_cell.angle_alpha   90.00
_cell.angle_beta   90.00
_cell.angle_gamma   90.00
#
_symmetry.space_group_name_H-M   'P 1'
#
loop_
_entity.id
_entity.type
_entity.pdbx_description
1 polymer ?
#
loop_
_entity_poly.entity_id
_entity_poly.type
_entity_poly.pdbx_seq_one_letter_code
_entity_poly.pdbx_strand_id
1 'polypeptide(L)'
;MQKHEELQKHKDEVTVAPPKFQSCQLVRIKKESELENPDGPNPSEFAMGKSGVIEMEGMVYVRNPDQESTEEGTMEQAYFVRIEGIGPVLTGEDWLEDAEPPPR
;
A
#
# COMPACT_ATOMS: atom_id res chain seq x y z
N MET A 1 25.21 30.69 1.41
CA MET A 1 24.64 30.03 0.21
C MET A 1 24.63 28.50 0.28
N GLN A 2 25.33 27.84 1.22
CA GLN A 2 25.41 26.38 1.30
C GLN A 2 24.11 25.64 1.71
N LYS A 3 23.17 26.31 2.41
CA LYS A 3 21.92 25.66 2.87
C LYS A 3 20.93 25.31 1.76
N HIS A 4 21.03 25.91 0.57
CA HIS A 4 20.10 25.63 -0.53
C HIS A 4 20.50 24.39 -1.32
N GLU A 5 21.79 24.08 -1.44
CA GLU A 5 22.28 22.88 -2.13
C GLU A 5 22.01 21.60 -1.34
N GLU A 6 22.09 21.62 -0.01
CA GLU A 6 21.76 20.45 0.82
C GLU A 6 20.26 20.08 0.78
N LEU A 7 19.37 21.08 0.68
CA LEU A 7 17.93 20.84 0.53
C LEU A 7 17.55 20.24 -0.83
N GLN A 8 18.35 20.50 -1.86
CA GLN A 8 18.13 19.96 -3.20
C GLN A 8 18.66 18.54 -3.32
N LYS A 9 19.78 18.23 -2.67
CA LYS A 9 20.38 16.89 -2.66
C LYS A 9 19.51 15.83 -1.96
N HIS A 10 18.71 16.23 -0.97
CA HIS A 10 17.75 15.34 -0.31
C HIS A 10 16.47 15.04 -1.11
N LYS A 11 16.22 15.76 -2.21
CA LYS A 11 15.05 15.49 -3.07
C LYS A 11 15.27 14.37 -4.07
N ASP A 12 16.52 13.99 -4.33
CA ASP A 12 16.87 13.16 -5.48
C ASP A 12 17.13 11.68 -5.16
N GLU A 13 16.88 11.19 -3.94
CA GLU A 13 17.18 9.77 -3.61
C GLU A 13 16.14 9.07 -2.73
N VAL A 14 14.86 9.37 -2.95
CA VAL A 14 13.80 8.37 -2.71
C VAL A 14 13.33 7.91 -4.08
N THR A 15 14.07 6.98 -4.69
CA THR A 15 13.54 6.23 -5.84
C THR A 15 12.42 5.33 -5.31
N VAL A 16 11.21 5.88 -5.21
CA VAL A 16 10.02 5.10 -4.94
C VAL A 16 9.81 4.20 -6.15
N ALA A 17 9.82 2.88 -5.95
CA ALA A 17 9.48 1.95 -7.01
C ALA A 17 8.10 2.32 -7.59
N PRO A 18 7.90 2.24 -8.91
CA PRO A 18 6.59 2.52 -9.47
C PRO A 18 5.55 1.57 -8.87
N PRO A 19 4.33 2.04 -8.60
CA PRO A 19 3.28 1.21 -8.00
C PRO A 19 2.98 0.00 -8.87
N LYS A 20 2.92 -1.19 -8.27
CA LYS A 20 2.65 -2.46 -8.96
C LYS A 20 1.25 -2.53 -9.56
N PHE A 21 0.27 -1.95 -8.86
CA PHE A 21 -1.12 -1.90 -9.30
C PHE A 21 -1.51 -0.48 -9.69
N GLN A 22 -2.45 -0.36 -10.63
CA GLN A 22 -2.92 0.91 -11.16
C GLN A 22 -4.41 1.12 -10.86
N SER A 23 -4.84 2.38 -10.81
CA SER A 23 -6.26 2.75 -10.76
C SER A 23 -7.11 1.99 -11.79
N CYS A 24 -8.31 1.58 -11.38
CA CYS A 24 -9.26 0.75 -12.12
C CYS A 24 -8.84 -0.72 -12.35
N GLN A 25 -7.70 -1.18 -11.82
CA GLN A 25 -7.31 -2.58 -11.89
C GLN A 25 -8.13 -3.44 -10.92
N LEU A 26 -8.55 -4.62 -11.36
CA LEU A 26 -9.20 -5.62 -10.53
C LEU A 26 -8.12 -6.40 -9.77
N VAL A 27 -8.22 -6.41 -8.45
CA VAL A 27 -7.28 -7.08 -7.55
C VAL A 27 -8.01 -7.95 -6.54
N ARG A 28 -7.30 -8.88 -5.92
CA ARG A 28 -7.75 -9.62 -4.74
C ARG A 28 -6.89 -9.23 -3.55
N ILE A 29 -7.54 -8.97 -2.42
CA ILE A 29 -6.84 -8.88 -1.14
C ILE A 29 -6.53 -10.31 -0.69
N LYS A 30 -5.25 -10.61 -0.47
CA LYS A 30 -4.77 -11.89 0.05
C LYS A 30 -5.28 -12.13 1.47
N LYS A 31 -5.31 -13.40 1.87
CA LYS A 31 -5.44 -13.78 3.27
C LYS A 31 -4.07 -13.70 3.92
N GLU A 32 -4.03 -13.44 5.22
CA GLU A 32 -2.79 -13.35 5.99
C GLU A 32 -1.90 -14.60 5.82
N SER A 33 -2.50 -15.80 5.74
CA SER A 33 -1.78 -17.06 5.50
C SER A 33 -1.08 -17.17 4.15
N GLU A 34 -1.36 -16.26 3.22
CA GLU A 34 -0.77 -16.20 1.87
C GLU A 34 0.40 -15.18 1.79
N LEU A 35 0.73 -14.50 2.89
CA LEU A 35 1.77 -13.48 2.92
C LEU A 35 3.13 -14.06 3.34
N GLU A 36 4.18 -13.62 2.64
CA GLU A 36 5.57 -13.85 3.04
C GLU A 36 6.00 -12.85 4.12
N ASN A 37 5.50 -11.61 4.04
CA ASN A 37 5.66 -10.58 5.06
C ASN A 37 4.30 -9.88 5.31
N PRO A 38 3.71 -10.00 6.50
CA PRO A 38 2.46 -9.31 6.85
C PRO A 38 2.66 -7.86 7.31
N ASP A 39 3.90 -7.36 7.34
CA ASP A 39 4.19 -5.98 7.72
C ASP A 39 3.53 -4.97 6.76
N GLY A 40 3.25 -3.77 7.29
CA GLY A 40 2.68 -2.64 6.53
C GLY A 40 1.17 -2.42 6.73
N PRO A 41 0.51 -1.63 5.86
CA PRO A 41 -0.90 -1.30 6.02
C PRO A 41 -1.79 -2.53 5.81
N ASN A 42 -2.23 -3.13 6.92
CA ASN A 42 -3.10 -4.30 6.91
C ASN A 42 -4.56 -3.89 6.58
N PRO A 43 -5.23 -4.56 5.62
CA PRO A 43 -6.65 -4.39 5.37
C PRO A 43 -7.52 -4.85 6.55
N SER A 44 -8.80 -4.45 6.57
CA SER A 44 -9.74 -5.02 7.54
C SER A 44 -9.93 -6.52 7.31
N GLU A 45 -10.05 -7.32 8.38
CA GLU A 45 -10.25 -8.78 8.31
C GLU A 45 -11.38 -9.20 7.35
N PHE A 46 -12.49 -8.46 7.32
CA PHE A 46 -13.65 -8.76 6.46
C PHE A 46 -13.36 -8.61 4.96
N ALA A 47 -12.28 -7.93 4.60
CA ALA A 47 -11.86 -7.68 3.23
C ALA A 47 -10.89 -8.76 2.69
N MET A 48 -10.27 -9.56 3.57
CA MET A 48 -9.33 -10.59 3.18
C MET A 48 -9.98 -11.68 2.32
N GLY A 49 -9.34 -12.04 1.22
CA GLY A 49 -9.85 -12.98 0.22
C GLY A 49 -10.92 -12.42 -0.71
N LYS A 50 -11.29 -11.14 -0.59
CA LYS A 50 -12.26 -10.48 -1.47
C LYS A 50 -11.56 -9.78 -2.63
N SER A 51 -12.27 -9.72 -3.76
CA SER A 51 -11.85 -8.94 -4.91
C SER A 51 -12.44 -7.53 -4.86
N GLY A 52 -11.70 -6.56 -5.37
CA GLY A 52 -12.12 -5.18 -5.49
C GLY A 52 -11.36 -4.46 -6.59
N VAL A 53 -11.67 -3.20 -6.79
CA VAL A 53 -11.04 -2.35 -7.80
C VAL A 53 -10.15 -1.32 -7.12
N ILE A 54 -8.94 -1.11 -7.61
CA ILE A 54 -8.09 -0.01 -7.16
C ILE A 54 -8.77 1.31 -7.50
N GLU A 55 -9.09 2.09 -6.48
CA GLU A 55 -9.66 3.43 -6.62
C GLU A 55 -8.56 4.50 -6.66
N MET A 56 -7.54 4.34 -5.80
CA MET A 56 -6.40 5.25 -5.71
C MET A 56 -5.16 4.51 -5.21
N GLU A 57 -3.99 4.95 -5.65
CA GLU A 57 -2.68 4.52 -5.17
C GLU A 57 -1.88 5.70 -4.60
N GLY A 58 -1.04 5.45 -3.59
CA GLY A 58 -0.19 6.49 -3.03
C GLY A 58 0.71 6.00 -1.90
N MET A 59 1.57 6.89 -1.42
CA MET A 59 2.46 6.60 -0.30
C MET A 59 1.80 6.98 1.02
N VAL A 60 1.82 6.07 2.00
CA VAL A 60 1.34 6.33 3.36
C VAL A 60 2.49 6.24 4.36
N TYR A 61 2.43 7.05 5.41
CA TYR A 61 3.39 6.97 6.51
C TYR A 61 2.93 5.90 7.50
N VAL A 62 3.75 4.86 7.66
CA VAL A 62 3.52 3.76 8.61
C VAL A 62 4.45 3.95 9.79
N ARG A 63 3.89 3.98 10.99
CA ARG A 63 4.67 4.06 12.22
C ARG A 63 5.09 2.66 12.64
N ASN A 64 6.38 2.46 12.92
CA ASN A 64 6.85 1.20 13.49
C ASN A 64 6.46 1.14 14.98
N PRO A 65 5.58 0.22 15.41
CA PRO A 65 5.13 0.14 16.80
C PRO A 65 6.23 -0.38 17.75
N ASP A 66 7.25 -1.07 17.23
CA ASP A 66 8.32 -1.69 18.03
C ASP A 66 9.47 -0.74 18.35
N GLN A 67 9.40 0.52 17.91
CA GLN A 67 10.38 1.56 18.22
C GLN A 67 9.75 2.68 19.06
N GLU A 68 10.35 2.92 20.24
CA GLU A 68 9.86 3.89 21.23
C GLU A 68 9.93 5.35 20.73
N SER A 69 10.72 5.64 19.69
CA SER A 69 10.77 6.98 19.08
C SER A 69 9.63 7.17 18.08
N THR A 70 8.85 8.24 18.26
CA THR A 70 7.74 8.64 17.36
C THR A 70 8.20 9.09 15.97
N GLU A 71 9.51 9.12 15.71
CA GLU A 71 10.11 9.72 14.51
C GLU A 71 10.57 8.68 13.47
N GLU A 72 10.61 7.39 13.81
CA GLU A 72 11.02 6.32 12.90
C GLU A 72 9.80 5.61 12.31
N GLY A 73 9.35 6.11 11.16
CA GLY A 73 8.31 5.50 10.34
C GLY A 73 8.73 5.49 8.88
N THR A 74 8.16 4.56 8.12
CA THR A 74 8.48 4.33 6.72
C THR A 74 7.36 4.88 5.84
N MET A 75 7.72 5.41 4.68
CA MET A 75 6.74 5.68 3.62
C MET A 75 6.56 4.38 2.83
N GLU A 76 5.34 3.85 2.80
CA GLU A 76 5.01 2.60 2.12
C GLU A 76 3.98 2.81 1.02
N GLN A 77 4.10 2.06 -0.07
CA GLN A 77 3.13 2.07 -1.15
C GLN A 77 1.83 1.38 -0.69
N ALA A 78 0.72 2.08 -0.81
CA ALA A 78 -0.59 1.59 -0.42
C ALA A 78 -1.67 1.95 -1.45
N TYR A 79 -2.83 1.32 -1.27
CA TYR A 79 -3.94 1.35 -2.20
C TYR A 79 -5.26 1.46 -1.46
N PHE A 80 -6.15 2.29 -1.99
CA PHE A 80 -7.57 2.22 -1.66
C PHE A 80 -8.26 1.27 -2.63
N VAL A 81 -8.71 0.12 -2.12
CA VAL A 81 -9.43 -0.89 -2.88
C VAL A 81 -10.91 -0.76 -2.56
N ARG A 82 -11.74 -0.49 -3.58
CA ARG A 82 -13.20 -0.47 -3.43
C ARG A 82 -13.73 -1.90 -3.56
N ILE A 83 -14.32 -2.39 -2.47
CA ILE A 83 -14.95 -3.72 -2.42
C ILE A 83 -16.46 -3.57 -2.31
N GLU A 84 -17.20 -4.27 -3.17
CA GLU A 84 -18.66 -4.26 -3.15
C GLU A 84 -19.20 -4.80 -1.82
N GLY A 85 -20.13 -4.06 -1.20
CA GLY A 85 -20.73 -4.41 0.09
C GLY A 85 -19.87 -4.12 1.32
N ILE A 86 -18.62 -3.67 1.17
CA ILE A 86 -17.73 -3.29 2.28
C ILE A 86 -17.40 -1.79 2.24
N GLY A 87 -17.06 -1.26 1.06
CA GLY A 87 -16.57 0.11 0.88
C GLY A 87 -15.08 0.16 0.54
N PRO A 88 -14.43 1.34 0.65
CA PRO A 88 -13.01 1.50 0.38
C PRO A 88 -12.17 0.93 1.55
N VAL A 89 -11.14 0.16 1.20
CA VAL A 89 -10.20 -0.46 2.16
C VAL A 89 -8.79 0.01 1.82
N LEU A 90 -8.08 0.54 2.82
CA LEU A 90 -6.67 0.86 2.69
C LEU A 90 -5.84 -0.41 2.91
N THR A 91 -4.89 -0.68 2.02
CA THR A 91 -4.03 -1.88 2.10
C THR A 91 -2.67 -1.66 1.44
N GLY A 92 -1.63 -2.31 1.95
CA GLY A 92 -0.29 -2.30 1.37
C GLY A 92 -0.18 -3.11 0.08
N GLU A 93 0.92 -2.92 -0.67
CA GLU A 93 1.15 -3.60 -1.96
C GLU A 93 1.24 -5.13 -1.84
N ASP A 94 1.88 -5.66 -0.79
CA ASP A 94 2.09 -7.10 -0.62
C ASP A 94 0.80 -7.89 -0.34
N TRP A 95 -0.21 -7.19 0.18
CA TRP A 95 -1.56 -7.73 0.40
C TRP A 95 -2.35 -7.93 -0.88
N LEU A 96 -1.86 -7.48 -2.03
CA LEU A 96 -2.58 -7.51 -3.29
C LEU A 96 -2.00 -8.50 -4.30
N GLU A 97 -2.89 -9.04 -5.12
CA GLU A 97 -2.57 -9.77 -6.33
C GLU A 97 -3.58 -9.48 -7.43
N ASP A 98 -3.21 -9.77 -8.68
CA ASP A 98 -4.11 -9.69 -9.82
C ASP A 98 -5.32 -10.60 -9.60
N ALA A 99 -6.52 -10.06 -9.86
CA ALA A 99 -7.73 -10.85 -9.89
C ALA A 99 -8.24 -10.99 -11.32
N GLU A 100 -8.64 -12.20 -11.67
CA GLU A 100 -9.32 -12.45 -12.94
C GLU A 100 -10.81 -12.07 -12.82
N PRO A 101 -11.39 -11.43 -13.84
CA PRO A 101 -12.84 -11.27 -13.88
C PRO A 101 -13.51 -12.66 -13.95
N PRO A 102 -14.69 -12.83 -13.36
CA PRO A 102 -15.38 -14.12 -13.39
C PRO A 102 -15.65 -14.55 -14.84
N PRO A 103 -15.62 -15.87 -15.13
CA PRO A 103 -15.97 -16.39 -16.45
C PRO A 103 -17.39 -15.96 -16.80
N ARG A 104 -17.57 -15.49 -18.04
CA ARG A 104 -18.86 -15.07 -18.59
C ARG A 104 -19.70 -16.24 -19.07
#